data_AF-G7KJN4-F1
#
_entry.id   AF-G7KJN4-F1
#
_cell.length_a   1.000
_cell.length_b   1.000
_cell.length_c   1.000
_cell.angle_alpha   90.00
_cell.angle_beta   90.00
_cell.angle_gamma   90.00
#
_symmetry.space_group_name_H-M   'P 1'
#
loop_
_entity.id
_entity.type
_entity.pdbx_description
1 polymer ?
#
loop_
_entity_poly.entity_id
_entity_poly.type
_entity_poly.pdbx_seq_one_letter_code
_entity_poly.pdbx_strand_id
1 'polypeptide(L)' 'MAQLIIFVYALMVFLSIFLVESYKTKTPCKSLNDCPKAIKPIFVKCLGNICQYSIGRI' A
#
# COMPACT_ATOMS: atom_id res chain seq x y z
N MET A 1 10.72 -12.03 -30.68
CA MET A 1 10.97 -10.57 -30.55
C MET A 1 9.78 -9.85 -29.89
N ALA A 2 8.63 -9.70 -30.55
CA ALA A 2 7.46 -8.99 -29.99
C ALA A 2 6.87 -9.61 -28.71
N GLN A 3 6.86 -10.94 -28.60
CA GLN A 3 6.34 -11.64 -27.42
C GLN A 3 7.11 -11.31 -26.13
N LEU A 4 8.43 -11.14 -26.22
CA LEU A 4 9.27 -10.76 -25.08
C LEU A 4 8.98 -9.32 -24.63
N ILE A 5 8.71 -8.42 -25.57
CA ILE A 5 8.36 -7.02 -25.27
C ILE A 5 7.01 -6.96 -24.54
N ILE A 6 6.02 -7.72 -25.01
CA ILE A 6 4.70 -7.81 -24.36
C ILE A 6 4.82 -8.38 -22.94
N PHE A 7 5.64 -9.41 -22.76
CA PHE A 7 5.88 -10.01 -21.44
C PHE A 7 6.52 -9.02 -20.47
N VAL A 8 7.58 -8.33 -20.88
CA VAL A 8 8.26 -7.31 -20.05
C VAL A 8 7.30 -6.17 -19.73
N TYR A 9 6.51 -5.69 -20.69
CA TYR A 9 5.52 -4.65 -20.46
C TYR A 9 4.47 -5.07 -19.42
N ALA A 10 3.88 -6.25 -19.55
CA ALA A 10 2.94 -6.78 -18.58
C ALA A 10 3.57 -6.87 -17.18
N LEU A 11 4.80 -7.38 -17.08
CA LEU A 11 5.52 -7.52 -15.82
C LEU A 11 5.77 -6.16 -15.15
N MET A 12 6.17 -5.14 -15.91
CA MET A 12 6.37 -3.78 -15.41
C MET A 12 5.07 -3.16 -14.89
N VAL A 13 3.95 -3.37 -15.60
CA VAL A 13 2.62 -2.91 -15.16
C VAL A 13 2.21 -3.60 -13.86
N PHE A 14 2.36 -4.93 -13.78
CA PHE A 14 2.08 -5.69 -12.56
C PHE A 14 2.91 -5.16 -11.37
N LEU A 15 4.23 -5.03 -11.54
CA LEU A 15 5.12 -4.52 -10.48
C LEU A 15 4.72 -3.11 -10.04
N SER A 16 4.35 -2.24 -10.96
CA SER A 16 3.93 -0.87 -10.66
C SER A 16 2.66 -0.83 -9.79
N ILE A 17 1.66 -1.66 -10.10
CA ILE A 17 0.43 -1.76 -9.32
C ILE A 17 0.72 -2.31 -7.91
N PHE A 18 1.53 -3.36 -7.82
CA PHE A 18 1.95 -3.93 -6.53
C PHE A 18 2.73 -2.92 -5.66
N LEU A 19 3.59 -2.11 -6.27
CA LEU A 19 4.32 -1.04 -5.60
C LEU A 19 3.38 0.03 -5.05
N VAL A 20 2.37 0.46 -5.82
CA VAL A 20 1.38 1.46 -5.37
C VAL A 20 0.57 0.95 -4.17
N GLU A 21 0.12 -0.30 -4.19
CA GLU A 21 -0.60 -0.90 -3.07
C GLU A 21 0.29 -1.12 -1.83
N SER A 22 1.55 -1.54 -2.04
CA SER A 22 2.55 -1.58 -0.96
C SER A 22 2.87 -0.19 -0.41
N TYR A 23 2.89 0.85 -1.23
CA TYR A 23 3.17 2.21 -0.77
C TYR A 23 2.02 2.76 0.08
N LYS A 24 0.76 2.48 -0.28
CA LYS A 24 -0.41 2.82 0.55
C LYS A 24 -0.36 2.22 1.95
N THR A 25 0.28 1.05 2.10
CA THR A 25 0.45 0.36 3.39
C THR A 25 1.75 0.73 4.11
N LYS A 26 2.66 1.45 3.44
CA LYS A 26 3.94 1.93 3.96
C LYS A 26 3.99 3.45 4.01
N THR A 27 2.85 4.11 4.18
CA THR A 27 2.79 5.56 4.36
C THR A 27 3.62 5.91 5.60
N PRO A 28 4.70 6.70 5.46
CA PRO A 28 5.52 7.04 6.61
C PRO A 28 4.72 7.93 7.56
N CYS A 29 4.78 7.64 8.85
CA CYS A 29 4.09 8.42 9.88
C CYS A 29 5.05 8.77 11.01
N LYS A 30 4.90 9.96 11.59
CA LYS A 30 5.58 10.36 12.82
C LYS A 30 4.61 10.34 14.00
N SER A 31 3.35 10.66 13.73
CA SER A 31 2.22 10.57 14.66
C SER A 31 1.00 9.95 13.96
N LEU A 32 0.05 9.45 14.75
CA LEU A 32 -1.21 8.86 14.25
C LEU A 32 -1.97 9.81 13.29
N ASN A 33 -1.82 11.12 13.49
CA ASN A 33 -2.50 12.15 12.71
C ASN A 33 -1.94 12.33 11.28
N ASP A 34 -0.74 11.82 10.98
CA ASP A 34 -0.16 11.83 9.64
C ASP A 34 -0.79 10.76 8.73
N CYS A 35 -1.42 9.74 9.34
CA CYS A 35 -2.09 8.68 8.59
C CYS A 35 -3.48 9.17 8.12
N PRO A 36 -3.90 8.82 6.88
CA PRO A 36 -5.25 9.14 6.42
C PRO A 36 -6.28 8.47 7.34
N LYS A 37 -7.31 9.22 7.70
CA LYS A 37 -8.40 8.72 8.57
C LYS A 37 -9.06 7.52 7.90
N ALA A 38 -8.88 6.35 8.49
CA ALA A 38 -9.58 5.14 8.07
C ALA A 38 -11.04 5.19 8.55
N ILE A 39 -11.95 4.76 7.68
CA ILE A 39 -13.37 4.62 8.00
C ILE A 39 -13.56 3.25 8.69
N LYS A 40 -14.33 3.21 9.79
CA LYS A 40 -14.63 1.96 10.51
C LYS A 40 -15.15 0.88 9.54
N PRO A 41 -14.77 -0.41 9.70
CA PRO A 41 -14.09 -1.03 10.85
C PRO A 41 -12.55 -1.00 10.77
N ILE A 42 -11.98 -0.21 9.86
CA ILE A 42 -10.53 -0.15 9.66
C ILE A 42 -9.93 0.84 10.66
N PHE A 43 -9.02 0.35 11.51
CA PHE A 43 -8.22 1.15 12.42
C PHE A 43 -6.82 1.33 11.84
N VAL A 44 -6.33 2.56 11.81
CA VAL A 44 -4.94 2.83 11.45
C VAL A 44 -4.11 3.03 12.71
N LYS A 45 -2.89 2.51 12.76
CA LYS A 45 -1.93 2.74 13.83
C LYS A 45 -0.59 3.14 13.21
N CYS A 46 0.12 4.06 13.85
CA CYS A 46 1.50 4.37 13.46
C CYS A 46 2.44 3.46 14.26
N LEU A 47 3.12 2.53 13.59
CA LEU A 47 4.05 1.57 14.20
C LEU A 47 5.33 1.56 13.39
N GLY A 48 6.49 1.77 14.04
CA GLY A 48 7.79 1.74 13.34
C GLY A 48 7.90 2.73 12.18
N ASN A 49 7.35 3.94 12.36
CA ASN A 49 7.25 4.99 11.34
C ASN A 49 6.41 4.64 10.10
N ILE A 50 5.53 3.64 10.15
CA ILE A 50 4.61 3.30 9.06
C ILE A 50 3.15 3.21 9.55
N CYS A 51 2.22 3.64 8.70
CA CYS A 51 0.79 3.51 8.93
C CYS A 51 0.34 2.07 8.68
N GLN A 52 0.07 1.32 9.75
CA GLN A 52 -0.48 -0.04 9.67
C GLN A 52 -2.00 0.01 9.79
N TYR A 53 -2.70 -0.59 8.82
CA TYR A 53 -4.16 -0.72 8.84
C TYR A 53 -4.55 -2.10 9.41
N SER A 54 -5.43 -2.12 10.40
CA SER A 54 -5.99 -3.32 11.00
C SER A 54 -7.50 -3.26 10.92
N ILE A 55 -8.12 -4.31 10.41
CA ILE A 55 -9.57 -4.50 10.55
C ILE A 55 -9.84 -4.89 12.00
N GLY A 56 -10.59 -4.06 12.72
CA GLY A 56 -11.18 -4.50 13.98
C GLY A 56 -12.38 -5.36 13.65
N ARG A 57 -12.34 -6.67 13.95
CA ARG A 57 -13.56 -7.46 13.96
C ARG A 57 -14.50 -6.86 15.01
N ILE A 58 -15.68 -6.46 14.56
CA ILE A 58 -16.87 -6.27 15.39
C ILE A 58 -17.42 -7.66 15.72
#